data_AF-A0A7L2WUB6-F1
#
_entry.id   AF-A0A7L2WUB6-F1
#
_cell.length_a   1.000
_cell.length_b   1.000
_cell.length_c   1.000
_cell.angle_alpha   90.00
_cell.angle_beta   90.00
_cell.angle_gamma   90.00
#
_symmetry.space_group_name_H-M   'P 1'
#
loop_
_entity.id
_entity.type
_entity.pdbx_description
1 polymer ?
#
loop_
_entity_poly.entity_id
_entity_poly.type
_entity_poly.pdbx_seq_one_letter_code
_entity_poly.pdbx_strand_id
1 'polypeptide(L)'
;ERTRRLLFRGAQAYMEGAWPASPAATCAVSRSPEPGGEAQDGSAGRRWSGQLLIGHDGKLLRRPAATEKAVPPVGVSKACSSCVRTADVKEACTQCDQFVCQNCSRLCSCCNTVTCSLCSTIDYGDVGEHVLCNGCSIFQV
;
A
#
# COMPACT_ATOMS: atom_id res chain seq x y z
N GLU A 1 11.70 24.89 -33.06
CA GLU A 1 10.90 25.95 -32.40
C GLU A 1 9.47 25.58 -31.96
N ARG A 2 8.83 24.53 -32.49
CA ARG A 2 7.41 24.20 -32.19
C ARG A 2 7.16 23.86 -30.72
N THR A 3 8.02 23.05 -30.09
CA THR A 3 7.92 22.68 -28.67
C THR A 3 8.04 23.91 -27.76
N ARG A 4 8.99 24.79 -28.06
CA ARG A 4 9.19 26.05 -27.31
C ARG A 4 7.91 26.90 -27.32
N ARG A 5 7.30 27.13 -28.48
CA ARG A 5 6.04 27.88 -28.57
C ARG A 5 4.89 27.23 -27.81
N LEU A 6 4.83 25.89 -27.80
CA LEU A 6 3.81 25.15 -27.07
C LEU A 6 3.97 25.32 -25.56
N LEU A 7 5.20 25.28 -25.06
CA LEU A 7 5.53 25.52 -23.65
C LEU A 7 5.19 26.95 -23.23
N PHE A 8 5.55 27.97 -24.02
CA PHE A 8 5.22 29.36 -23.70
C PHE A 8 3.71 29.63 -23.71
N ARG A 9 2.96 29.06 -24.66
CA ARG A 9 1.49 29.18 -24.69
C ARG A 9 0.83 28.48 -23.50
N GLY A 10 1.34 27.32 -23.08
CA GLY A 10 0.85 26.62 -21.90
C GLY A 10 1.05 27.43 -20.61
N ALA A 11 2.23 28.03 -20.45
CA ALA A 11 2.52 28.90 -19.31
C ALA A 11 1.63 30.17 -19.31
N GLN A 12 1.39 30.75 -20.48
CA GLN A 12 0.52 31.90 -20.63
C GLN A 12 -0.93 31.57 -20.23
N ALA A 13 -1.48 30.47 -20.71
CA ALA A 13 -2.83 30.02 -20.35
C ALA A 13 -2.99 29.71 -18.85
N TYR A 14 -1.93 29.20 -18.20
CA TYR A 14 -1.91 28.99 -16.75
C TYR A 14 -1.95 30.30 -15.96
N MET A 15 -1.21 31.32 -16.41
CA MET A 15 -1.21 32.65 -15.77
C MET A 15 -2.51 33.42 -16.02
N GLU A 16 -3.10 33.27 -17.21
CA GLU A 16 -4.35 33.94 -17.61
C GLU A 16 -5.60 33.25 -17.04
N GLY A 17 -5.50 31.95 -16.72
CA GLY A 17 -6.56 31.14 -16.11
C GLY A 17 -6.80 31.40 -14.61
N ALA A 18 -6.12 32.37 -14.00
CA ALA A 18 -6.49 32.91 -12.70
C ALA A 18 -7.76 33.79 -12.86
N TRP A 19 -8.90 33.12 -13.04
CA TRP A 19 -10.22 33.73 -13.09
C TRP A 19 -10.41 34.66 -11.88
N PRO A 20 -10.99 35.86 -12.02
CA PRO A 20 -11.26 36.74 -10.89
C PRO A 20 -12.07 36.00 -9.83
N ALA A 21 -11.55 36.00 -8.60
CA ALA A 21 -12.23 35.44 -7.44
C ALA A 21 -13.62 36.08 -7.30
N SER A 22 -14.69 35.29 -7.46
CA SER A 22 -15.95 35.59 -6.79
C SER A 22 -15.76 35.38 -5.28
N PRO A 23 -16.26 36.28 -4.42
CA PRO A 23 -16.04 36.18 -2.99
C PRO A 23 -17.07 35.23 -2.38
N ALA A 24 -16.69 33.95 -2.21
CA ALA A 24 -17.22 33.09 -1.14
C ALA A 24 -16.58 31.70 -1.21
N ALA A 25 -15.43 31.56 -0.56
CA ALA A 25 -15.06 30.43 0.29
C ALA A 25 -13.54 30.45 0.51
N THR A 26 -13.14 31.14 1.56
CA THR A 26 -11.76 31.24 2.03
C THR A 26 -11.19 29.85 2.35
N CYS A 27 -10.21 29.46 1.54
CA CYS A 27 -8.98 28.72 1.78
C CYS A 27 -8.82 27.84 3.04
N ALA A 28 -8.27 26.65 2.80
CA ALA A 28 -7.00 26.29 3.41
C ALA A 28 -6.08 25.63 2.36
N VAL A 29 -5.07 26.39 1.94
CA VAL A 29 -3.93 25.90 1.16
C VAL A 29 -2.95 25.26 2.13
N SER A 30 -2.36 24.13 1.78
CA SER A 30 -1.06 23.71 2.31
C SER A 30 -0.23 23.10 1.18
N ARG A 31 1.07 23.34 1.28
CA ARG A 31 2.05 23.47 0.19
C ARG A 31 2.49 22.12 -0.39
N SER A 32 2.96 22.18 -1.64
CA SER A 32 3.73 21.17 -2.39
C SER A 32 5.08 20.85 -1.71
N PRO A 33 5.67 19.66 -1.92
CA PRO A 33 6.73 19.56 -2.94
C PRO A 33 6.72 18.25 -3.77
N GLU A 34 7.26 18.35 -4.99
CA GLU A 34 7.71 17.24 -5.86
C GLU A 34 9.07 16.67 -5.35
N PRO A 35 9.69 15.67 -6.00
CA PRO A 35 9.21 14.30 -6.27
C PRO A 35 10.24 13.27 -5.75
N GLY A 36 9.80 12.20 -5.08
CA GLY A 36 10.68 11.07 -4.76
C GLY A 36 10.19 10.23 -3.59
N GLY A 37 10.41 8.92 -3.69
CA GLY A 37 10.33 8.01 -2.54
C GLY A 37 9.19 7.02 -2.63
N GLU A 38 9.59 5.76 -2.78
CA GLU A 38 8.82 4.56 -2.51
C GLU A 38 8.11 4.65 -1.14
N ALA A 39 6.85 4.22 -1.05
CA ALA A 39 6.29 3.50 0.11
C ALA A 39 4.78 3.39 0.01
N GLN A 40 4.33 2.18 0.33
CA GLN A 40 2.96 1.79 0.66
C GLN A 40 2.45 2.60 1.86
N ASP A 41 1.16 2.92 1.89
CA ASP A 41 0.43 2.94 3.16
C ASP A 41 -1.04 2.57 2.95
N GLY A 42 -1.53 1.75 3.89
CA GLY A 42 -2.91 1.34 3.97
C GLY A 42 -3.77 2.49 4.45
N SER A 43 -4.83 2.81 3.69
CA SER A 43 -5.97 3.52 4.23
C SER A 43 -7.21 2.65 4.09
N ALA A 44 -7.65 2.09 5.21
CA ALA A 44 -9.04 1.72 5.35
C ALA A 44 -9.89 2.99 5.13
N GLY A 45 -10.92 2.87 4.29
CA GLY A 45 -11.99 3.87 4.23
C GLY A 45 -11.76 4.98 3.21
N ARG A 46 -11.99 4.66 1.94
CA ARG A 46 -12.77 5.50 1.02
C ARG A 46 -13.13 4.62 -0.18
N ARG A 47 -14.29 3.96 -0.10
CA ARG A 47 -15.00 3.49 -1.31
C ARG A 47 -14.95 4.67 -2.28
N TRP A 48 -14.45 4.46 -3.49
CA TRP A 48 -14.23 5.52 -4.47
C TRP A 48 -15.59 6.04 -4.95
N SER A 49 -16.31 6.78 -4.11
CA SER A 49 -17.63 7.40 -4.35
C SER A 49 -17.56 8.55 -5.38
N GLY A 50 -16.46 8.60 -6.14
CA GLY A 50 -16.13 9.60 -7.14
C GLY A 50 -15.94 9.01 -8.54
N GLN A 51 -16.08 7.70 -8.73
CA GLN A 51 -16.10 7.17 -10.10
C GLN A 51 -17.36 7.69 -10.81
N LEU A 52 -17.13 8.52 -11.83
CA LEU A 52 -18.16 9.06 -12.70
C LEU A 52 -18.37 8.08 -13.86
N LEU A 53 -19.63 7.80 -14.20
CA LEU A 53 -19.99 7.02 -15.37
C LEU A 53 -20.21 7.96 -16.55
N ILE A 54 -19.78 7.57 -17.76
CA ILE A 54 -20.11 8.31 -18.98
C ILE A 54 -21.55 7.95 -19.37
N GLY A 55 -22.44 8.94 -19.31
CA GLY A 55 -23.82 8.83 -19.78
C GLY A 55 -23.87 8.66 -21.30
N HIS A 56 -24.99 8.13 -21.79
CA HIS A 56 -25.22 7.98 -23.24
C HIS A 56 -25.19 9.32 -23.99
N ASP A 57 -25.39 10.44 -23.28
CA ASP A 57 -25.27 11.82 -23.75
C ASP A 57 -23.84 12.38 -23.61
N GLY A 58 -22.87 11.55 -23.23
CA GLY A 58 -21.46 11.91 -23.05
C GLY A 58 -21.13 12.60 -21.72
N LYS A 59 -22.12 12.81 -20.83
CA LYS A 59 -21.90 13.53 -19.56
C LYS A 59 -21.44 12.61 -18.45
N LEU A 60 -20.59 13.13 -17.56
CA LEU A 60 -20.09 12.40 -16.40
C LEU A 60 -21.12 12.42 -15.26
N LEU A 61 -21.70 11.26 -14.97
CA LEU A 61 -22.72 11.07 -13.93
C LEU A 61 -22.11 10.43 -12.69
N ARG A 62 -22.44 10.94 -11.51
CA ARG A 62 -21.99 10.31 -10.26
C ARG A 62 -22.71 8.97 -10.11
N ARG A 63 -21.96 7.87 -10.02
CA ARG A 63 -22.58 6.55 -9.80
C ARG A 63 -23.37 6.58 -8.48
N PRO A 64 -24.68 6.27 -8.48
CA PRO A 64 -25.44 6.20 -7.22
C PRO A 64 -24.80 5.14 -6.33
N ALA A 65 -24.71 5.43 -5.03
CA ALA A 65 -24.17 4.49 -4.06
C ALA A 65 -25.09 3.27 -4.03
N ALA A 66 -24.72 2.22 -4.75
CA ALA A 66 -25.44 0.96 -4.76
C ALA A 66 -25.52 0.44 -3.31
N THR A 67 -26.74 0.35 -2.78
CA THR A 67 -27.10 -0.40 -1.57
C THR A 67 -27.05 -1.90 -1.87
N GLU A 68 -25.99 -2.34 -2.54
CA GLU A 68 -25.77 -3.72 -2.89
C GLU A 68 -24.77 -4.25 -1.88
N LYS A 69 -25.27 -5.22 -1.09
CA LYS A 69 -24.55 -6.11 -0.18
C LYS A 69 -23.09 -6.18 -0.61
N ALA A 70 -22.20 -5.59 0.19
CA ALA A 70 -20.76 -5.66 -0.07
C ALA A 70 -20.36 -7.13 -0.06
N VAL A 71 -20.31 -7.76 -1.23
CA VAL A 71 -19.56 -8.99 -1.41
C VAL A 71 -18.11 -8.58 -1.11
N PRO A 72 -17.47 -9.14 -0.07
CA PRO A 72 -16.08 -8.81 0.21
C PRO A 72 -15.28 -9.09 -1.07
N PRO A 73 -14.29 -8.25 -1.42
CA PRO A 73 -13.44 -8.52 -2.57
C PRO A 73 -12.83 -9.90 -2.36
N VAL A 74 -13.30 -10.86 -3.14
CA VAL A 74 -12.76 -12.22 -3.17
C VAL A 74 -11.38 -12.09 -3.80
N GLY A 75 -10.37 -11.88 -2.98
CA GLY A 75 -9.02 -11.64 -3.48
C GLY A 75 -8.11 -10.85 -2.56
N VAL A 76 -8.21 -10.99 -1.24
CA VAL A 76 -6.99 -10.79 -0.44
C VAL A 76 -6.09 -11.95 -0.85
N SER A 77 -4.98 -11.64 -1.54
CA SER A 77 -4.09 -12.64 -2.10
C SER A 77 -3.77 -13.71 -1.06
N LYS A 78 -4.31 -14.92 -1.24
CA LYS A 78 -3.97 -16.12 -0.45
C LYS A 78 -2.55 -16.61 -0.79
N ALA A 79 -1.64 -15.72 -1.16
CA ALA A 79 -0.25 -16.02 -1.47
C ALA A 79 0.62 -15.85 -0.22
N CYS A 80 1.62 -16.71 -0.03
CA CYS A 80 2.62 -16.54 1.03
C CYS A 80 3.46 -15.29 0.72
N SER A 81 3.71 -14.42 1.70
CA SER A 81 4.52 -13.21 1.44
C SER A 81 5.97 -13.53 1.06
N SER A 82 6.55 -14.61 1.58
CA SER A 82 7.94 -15.00 1.29
C SER A 82 8.13 -15.73 -0.04
N CYS A 83 7.25 -16.68 -0.39
CA CYS A 83 7.42 -17.48 -1.62
C CYS A 83 6.37 -17.24 -2.70
N VAL A 84 5.40 -16.36 -2.46
CA VAL A 84 4.31 -15.96 -3.39
C VAL A 84 3.40 -17.12 -3.82
N ARG A 85 3.68 -18.36 -3.39
CA ARG A 85 2.84 -19.52 -3.64
C ARG A 85 1.54 -19.42 -2.84
N THR A 86 0.45 -19.82 -3.49
CA THR A 86 -0.83 -20.06 -2.80
C THR A 86 -0.68 -21.28 -1.90
N ALA A 87 -1.09 -21.14 -0.64
CA ALA A 87 -1.08 -22.23 0.33
C ALA A 87 -2.39 -22.18 1.12
N ASP A 88 -2.98 -23.35 1.38
CA ASP A 88 -4.25 -23.45 2.09
C ASP A 88 -4.11 -23.17 3.57
N VAL A 89 -2.96 -23.55 4.16
CA VAL A 89 -2.61 -23.27 5.55
C VAL A 89 -1.57 -22.16 5.61
N LYS A 90 -1.90 -21.11 6.36
CA LYS A 90 -1.06 -19.92 6.56
C LYS A 90 -1.05 -19.52 8.01
N GLU A 91 0.10 -19.07 8.47
CA GLU A 91 0.29 -18.47 9.78
C GLU A 91 0.79 -17.03 9.59
N ALA A 92 0.51 -16.16 10.57
CA ALA A 92 1.00 -14.79 10.56
C ALA A 92 2.33 -14.71 11.32
N CYS A 93 3.33 -14.07 10.72
CA CYS A 93 4.59 -13.78 11.39
C CYS A 93 4.38 -12.76 12.51
N THR A 94 4.81 -13.02 13.75
CA THR A 94 4.60 -12.09 14.88
C THR A 94 5.41 -10.80 14.80
N GLN A 95 6.40 -10.73 13.89
CA GLN A 95 7.27 -9.57 13.74
C GLN A 95 6.79 -8.59 12.67
N CYS A 96 6.11 -9.08 11.62
CA CYS A 96 5.70 -8.26 10.47
C CYS A 96 4.24 -8.44 10.06
N ASP A 97 3.49 -9.27 10.80
CA ASP A 97 2.06 -9.58 10.61
C ASP A 97 1.67 -10.07 9.21
N GLN A 98 2.65 -10.51 8.42
CA GLN A 98 2.42 -11.06 7.08
C GLN A 98 2.14 -12.57 7.12
N PHE A 99 1.22 -13.01 6.26
CA PHE A 99 0.88 -14.42 6.11
C PHE A 99 1.95 -15.21 5.35
N VAL A 100 2.46 -16.27 5.97
CA VAL A 100 3.42 -17.20 5.39
C VAL A 100 2.89 -18.63 5.36
N CYS A 101 3.33 -19.43 4.39
CA CYS A 101 3.03 -20.86 4.36
C CYS A 101 3.92 -21.61 5.36
N GLN A 102 3.56 -22.85 5.70
CA GLN A 102 4.33 -23.68 6.63
C GLN A 102 5.80 -23.86 6.26
N ASN A 103 6.15 -23.82 4.97
CA ASN A 103 7.54 -23.94 4.52
C ASN A 103 8.34 -22.63 4.70
N CYS A 104 7.65 -21.51 4.85
CA CYS A 104 8.26 -20.19 5.04
C CYS A 104 8.12 -19.67 6.47
N SER A 105 7.30 -20.33 7.30
CA SER A 105 7.27 -20.12 8.74
C SER A 105 8.40 -20.89 9.43
N ARG A 106 8.90 -20.29 10.49
CA ARG A 106 9.88 -20.84 11.41
C ARG A 106 9.40 -20.55 12.83
N LEU A 107 9.91 -21.32 13.79
CA LEU A 107 9.61 -21.14 15.19
C LEU A 107 10.85 -20.60 15.88
N CYS A 108 10.72 -19.49 16.61
CA CYS A 108 11.83 -18.99 17.41
C CYS A 108 12.12 -19.95 18.56
N SER A 109 13.38 -20.36 18.70
CA SER A 109 13.82 -21.30 19.74
C SER A 109 13.72 -20.70 21.15
N CYS A 110 13.75 -19.37 21.28
CA CYS A 110 13.70 -18.68 22.57
C CYS A 110 12.27 -18.37 23.03
N CYS A 111 11.44 -17.77 22.16
CA CYS A 111 10.10 -17.32 22.53
C CYS A 111 8.97 -18.16 21.93
N ASN A 112 9.30 -19.19 21.14
CA ASN A 112 8.35 -20.11 20.53
C ASN A 112 7.25 -19.42 19.71
N THR A 113 7.55 -18.23 19.16
CA THR A 113 6.64 -17.50 18.26
C THR A 113 6.95 -17.82 16.80
N VAL A 114 5.91 -17.76 15.97
CA VAL A 114 6.04 -17.98 14.53
C VAL A 114 6.65 -16.75 13.86
N THR A 115 7.72 -16.97 13.12
CA THR A 115 8.41 -15.94 12.33
C THR A 115 8.58 -16.37 10.89
N CYS A 116 8.59 -15.41 9.96
CA CYS A 116 8.94 -15.69 8.58
C CYS A 116 10.46 -15.80 8.41
N SER A 117 10.90 -16.46 7.34
CA SER A 117 12.33 -16.56 6.98
C SER A 117 13.11 -15.25 6.97
N LEU A 118 12.45 -14.10 6.71
CA LEU A 118 13.09 -12.78 6.70
C LEU A 118 13.19 -12.14 8.11
N CYS A 119 12.30 -12.54 9.03
CA CYS A 119 12.25 -12.05 10.40
C CYS A 119 12.94 -13.01 11.39
N SER A 120 13.68 -13.98 10.86
CA SER A 120 14.41 -14.98 11.62
C SER A 120 15.85 -15.08 11.16
N THR A 121 16.76 -15.26 12.10
CA THR A 121 18.17 -15.59 11.85
C THR A 121 18.40 -17.04 12.27
N ILE A 122 19.21 -17.77 11.50
CA ILE A 122 19.69 -19.11 11.86
C ILE A 122 21.06 -18.92 12.48
N ASP A 123 21.17 -19.23 13.76
CA ASP A 123 22.45 -19.33 14.46
C ASP A 123 22.99 -20.76 14.28
N TYR A 124 24.22 -20.85 13.75
CA TYR A 124 24.95 -22.11 13.58
C TYR A 124 25.96 -22.23 14.71
N GLY A 125 25.45 -22.43 15.93
CA GLY A 125 26.26 -22.61 17.12
C GLY A 125 26.84 -24.03 17.23
N ASP A 126 27.60 -24.26 18.31
CA ASP A 126 28.30 -25.52 18.59
C ASP A 126 27.35 -26.72 18.85
N VAL A 127 26.06 -26.43 19.09
CA VAL A 127 25.02 -27.43 19.41
C VAL A 127 24.06 -27.69 18.22
N GLY A 128 24.29 -27.03 17.08
CA GLY A 128 23.48 -27.18 15.86
C GLY A 128 22.79 -25.89 15.41
N GLU A 129 21.85 -26.02 14.47
CA GLU A 129 21.09 -24.91 13.92
C GLU A 129 19.96 -24.47 14.87
N HIS A 130 19.99 -23.20 15.28
CA HIS A 130 18.96 -22.59 16.11
C HIS A 130 18.30 -21.44 15.37
N VAL A 131 16.98 -21.47 15.24
CA VAL A 131 16.24 -20.36 14.64
C VAL A 131 15.82 -19.38 15.71
N LEU A 132 16.10 -18.09 15.48
CA LEU A 132 15.80 -17.01 16.41
C LEU A 132 15.06 -15.90 15.68
N CYS A 133 14.06 -15.31 16.30
CA CYS A 133 13.48 -14.08 15.77
C CYS A 133 14.47 -12.92 15.95
N ASN A 134 14.33 -11.88 15.13
CA ASN A 134 15.19 -10.69 15.23
C ASN A 134 15.16 -10.03 16.63
N GLY A 135 14.08 -10.21 17.38
CA GLY A 135 13.97 -9.74 18.77
C GLY A 135 14.71 -10.62 19.78
N CYS A 136 14.87 -11.91 19.54
CA CYS A 136 15.63 -12.81 20.41
C CYS A 136 17.11 -12.85 20.03
N SER A 137 17.45 -12.62 18.77
CA SER A 137 18.84 -12.65 18.30
C SER A 137 19.70 -11.55 18.92
N ILE A 138 19.13 -10.40 19.27
CA ILE A 138 19.88 -9.29 19.91
C ILE A 138 20.37 -9.63 21.32
N PHE A 139 19.81 -10.66 21.97
CA PHE A 139 20.21 -11.10 23.31
C PHE A 139 21.27 -12.20 23.28
N GLN A 140 21.65 -12.67 22.09
CA GLN A 140 22.80 -13.54 21.90
C GLN A 140 24.01 -12.67 21.58
N VAL A 141 24.67 -12.21 22.63
CA VAL A 141 25.93 -11.46 22.57
C VAL A 141 26.94 -12.12 23.50
#